data_AF-A0A4Y2QLQ9-F1
#
_entry.id   AF-A0A4Y2QLQ9-F1
#
_cell.length_a   1.000
_cell.length_b   1.000
_cell.length_c   1.000
_cell.angle_alpha   90.00
_cell.angle_beta   90.00
_cell.angle_gamma   90.00
#
_symmetry.space_group_name_H-M   'P 1'
#
loop_
_entity.id
_entity.type
_entity.pdbx_description
1 polymer ?
#
loop_
_entity_poly.entity_id
_entity_poly.type
_entity_poly.pdbx_seq_one_letter_code
_entity_poly.pdbx_strand_id
1 'polypeptide(L)'
;METFMSNTKTNDQVIKIAGNNIALTVLPNKANASSFHIGGALETWDSNVTTLFNDSDVDSDQRLKQLETSEAAVLLPANLLTKNWNDNVTNTAIIIHRDYYNSKREEVISPVIGVVLGDAPVYKLDPPVKMVFKVPEVNFDSFLHSVLSWFLEFLDI
;
A
#
# COMPACT_ATOMS: atom_id res chain seq x y z
N MET A 1 0.15 -14.91 -3.70
CA MET A 1 -1.02 -14.23 -3.11
C MET A 1 -1.60 -13.20 -4.08
N GLU A 2 -0.75 -12.36 -4.67
CA GLU A 2 -1.12 -11.30 -5.63
C GLU A 2 -2.01 -11.78 -6.81
N THR A 3 -1.69 -12.91 -7.45
CA THR A 3 -2.46 -13.47 -8.58
C THR A 3 -3.87 -13.96 -8.21
N PHE A 4 -4.10 -14.31 -6.95
CA PHE A 4 -5.43 -14.74 -6.47
C PHE A 4 -6.36 -13.52 -6.29
N MET A 5 -5.78 -12.39 -5.92
CA MET A 5 -6.52 -11.17 -5.57
C MET A 5 -7.03 -10.40 -6.80
N SER A 6 -6.22 -10.28 -7.85
CA SER A 6 -6.64 -9.60 -9.08
C SER A 6 -7.78 -10.33 -9.80
N ASN A 7 -7.80 -11.67 -9.71
CA ASN A 7 -8.81 -12.54 -10.33
C ASN A 7 -10.05 -12.80 -9.47
N THR A 8 -10.12 -12.25 -8.25
CA THR A 8 -11.27 -12.47 -7.37
C THR A 8 -12.50 -11.77 -7.94
N LYS A 9 -13.58 -12.53 -8.18
CA LYS A 9 -14.89 -11.95 -8.52
C LYS A 9 -15.47 -11.29 -7.28
N THR A 10 -15.49 -9.96 -7.29
CA THR A 10 -15.99 -9.16 -6.19
C THR A 10 -17.49 -8.87 -6.28
N ASN A 11 -18.14 -9.18 -7.42
CA ASN A 11 -19.52 -8.80 -7.71
C ASN A 11 -19.80 -7.31 -7.39
N ASP A 12 -18.86 -6.44 -7.77
CA ASP A 12 -18.88 -4.99 -7.51
C ASP A 12 -18.79 -4.60 -6.02
N GLN A 13 -18.45 -5.51 -5.12
CA GLN A 13 -18.27 -5.22 -3.70
C GLN A 13 -16.80 -4.94 -3.38
N VAL A 14 -16.53 -4.07 -2.41
CA VAL A 14 -15.19 -3.93 -1.88
C VAL A 14 -14.92 -5.08 -0.91
N ILE A 15 -13.81 -5.78 -1.10
CA ILE A 15 -13.34 -6.80 -0.14
C ILE A 15 -12.28 -6.15 0.73
N LYS A 16 -12.43 -6.22 2.05
CA LYS A 16 -11.47 -5.69 3.03
C LYS A 16 -11.12 -6.79 4.02
N ILE A 17 -9.83 -7.02 4.20
CA ILE A 17 -9.30 -7.96 5.18
C ILE A 17 -8.16 -7.24 5.89
N ALA A 18 -8.27 -7.08 7.20
CA ALA A 18 -7.19 -6.57 8.04
C ALA A 18 -6.92 -7.54 9.18
N GLY A 19 -5.64 -7.76 9.45
CA GLY A 19 -5.15 -8.48 10.61
C GLY A 19 -3.83 -7.87 11.07
N ASN A 20 -3.31 -8.37 12.18
CA ASN A 20 -2.22 -7.70 12.92
C ASN A 20 -0.97 -7.37 12.09
N ASN A 21 -0.68 -8.11 11.02
CA ASN A 21 0.53 -7.92 10.20
C ASN A 21 0.25 -7.76 8.70
N ILE A 22 -1.01 -7.84 8.28
CA ILE A 22 -1.38 -7.73 6.88
C ILE A 22 -2.74 -7.06 6.75
N ALA A 23 -2.81 -6.07 5.87
CA ALA A 23 -4.05 -5.48 5.43
C ALA A 23 -4.17 -5.62 3.92
N LEU A 24 -5.40 -5.85 3.46
CA LEU A 24 -5.71 -6.17 2.08
C LEU A 24 -7.04 -5.55 1.72
N THR A 25 -7.09 -4.93 0.54
CA THR A 25 -8.34 -4.45 -0.05
C THR A 25 -8.39 -4.77 -1.54
N VAL A 26 -9.57 -5.15 -2.02
CA VAL A 26 -9.88 -5.30 -3.44
C VAL A 26 -10.95 -4.30 -3.80
N LEU A 27 -10.63 -3.44 -4.76
CA LEU A 27 -11.43 -2.33 -5.23
C LEU A 27 -11.97 -2.69 -6.62
N PRO A 28 -13.30 -2.73 -6.83
CA PRO A 28 -13.86 -2.91 -8.16
C PRO A 28 -13.63 -1.65 -9.02
N ASN A 29 -13.15 -1.84 -10.24
CA ASN A 29 -12.89 -0.79 -11.21
C ASN A 29 -14.14 -0.59 -12.08
N LYS A 30 -15.13 0.18 -11.61
CA LYS A 30 -16.34 0.48 -12.40
C LYS A 30 -16.15 1.71 -13.29
N ALA A 31 -16.34 1.53 -14.60
CA ALA A 31 -16.15 2.58 -15.63
C ALA A 31 -17.25 3.65 -15.67
N ASN A 32 -18.42 3.43 -15.03
CA ASN A 32 -19.61 4.28 -15.20
C ASN A 32 -20.05 5.02 -13.93
N ALA A 33 -19.19 5.13 -12.92
CA ALA A 33 -19.54 5.81 -11.67
C ALA A 33 -18.94 7.23 -11.65
N SER A 34 -19.76 8.22 -11.30
CA SER A 34 -19.35 9.60 -11.03
C SER A 34 -18.32 9.71 -9.89
N SER A 35 -18.14 8.64 -9.12
CA SER A 35 -17.07 8.46 -8.15
C SER A 35 -16.46 7.06 -8.31
N PHE A 36 -15.14 6.98 -8.42
CA PHE A 36 -14.40 5.72 -8.55
C PHE A 36 -13.32 5.61 -7.48
N HIS A 37 -12.92 4.39 -7.13
CA HIS A 37 -11.92 4.15 -6.09
C HIS A 37 -10.53 4.61 -6.56
N ILE A 38 -9.85 5.45 -5.80
CA ILE A 38 -8.50 5.95 -6.09
C ILE A 38 -7.45 5.45 -5.11
N GLY A 39 -7.75 4.41 -4.33
CA GLY A 39 -6.79 3.79 -3.43
C GLY A 39 -7.39 3.39 -2.09
N GLY A 40 -6.53 3.30 -1.09
CA GLY A 40 -6.91 2.87 0.25
C GLY A 40 -5.95 3.35 1.32
N ALA A 41 -6.44 3.47 2.55
CA ALA A 41 -5.72 3.92 3.73
C ALA A 41 -5.95 2.96 4.90
N LEU A 42 -4.88 2.52 5.53
CA LEU A 42 -4.86 1.79 6.78
C LEU A 42 -4.57 2.79 7.90
N GLU A 43 -5.60 3.18 8.65
CA GLU A 43 -5.45 4.16 9.72
C GLU A 43 -4.66 3.59 10.90
N THR A 44 -4.98 2.35 11.29
CA THR A 44 -4.27 1.56 12.31
C THR A 44 -4.28 0.09 11.89
N TRP A 45 -3.36 -0.72 12.42
CA TRP A 45 -3.29 -2.14 12.07
C TRP A 45 -4.43 -3.00 12.60
N ASP A 46 -5.17 -2.46 13.56
CA ASP A 46 -6.36 -3.09 14.14
C ASP A 46 -7.65 -2.65 13.42
N SER A 47 -7.53 -1.83 12.36
CA SER A 47 -8.66 -1.33 11.58
C SER A 47 -8.67 -1.86 10.15
N ASN A 48 -9.87 -1.89 9.56
CA ASN A 48 -10.03 -2.22 8.15
C ASN A 48 -9.50 -1.09 7.26
N VAL A 49 -9.05 -1.43 6.06
CA VAL A 49 -8.62 -0.44 5.06
C VAL A 49 -9.80 0.47 4.67
N THR A 50 -9.66 1.76 4.92
CA THR A 50 -10.55 2.81 4.42
C THR A 50 -10.34 2.97 2.91
N THR A 51 -11.42 2.96 2.14
CA THR A 51 -11.40 3.13 0.68
C THR A 51 -11.36 4.60 0.32
N LEU A 52 -10.49 4.99 -0.60
CA LEU A 52 -10.42 6.37 -1.09
C LEU A 52 -11.15 6.47 -2.44
N PHE A 53 -11.88 7.56 -2.63
CA PHE A 53 -12.73 7.79 -3.80
C PHE A 53 -12.36 9.08 -4.50
N ASN A 54 -12.36 9.11 -5.83
CA ASN A 54 -12.21 10.35 -6.57
C ASN A 54 -13.36 11.29 -6.16
N ASP A 55 -13.00 12.40 -5.52
CA ASP A 55 -13.90 13.47 -5.13
C ASP A 55 -13.37 14.71 -5.84
N SER A 56 -14.22 15.35 -6.66
CA SER A 56 -13.84 16.53 -7.44
C SER A 56 -13.44 17.72 -6.56
N ASP A 57 -13.89 17.71 -5.30
CA ASP A 57 -13.78 18.86 -4.41
C ASP A 57 -12.52 18.83 -3.53
N VAL A 58 -11.80 17.69 -3.53
CA VAL A 58 -10.60 17.50 -2.69
C VAL A 58 -9.36 17.39 -3.55
N ASP A 59 -8.50 18.41 -3.46
CA ASP A 59 -7.20 18.41 -4.09
C ASP A 59 -6.31 17.24 -3.61
N SER A 60 -5.48 16.71 -4.50
CA SER A 60 -4.62 15.55 -4.23
C SER A 60 -3.62 15.78 -3.09
N ASP A 61 -3.10 17.01 -2.94
CA ASP A 61 -2.12 17.33 -1.90
C ASP A 61 -2.80 17.56 -0.55
N GLN A 62 -4.02 18.14 -0.55
CA GLN A 62 -4.84 18.21 0.66
C GLN A 62 -5.20 16.80 1.16
N ARG A 63 -5.48 15.88 0.26
CA ARG A 63 -5.76 14.49 0.62
C ARG A 63 -4.54 13.78 1.19
N LEU A 64 -3.36 14.01 0.62
CA LEU A 64 -2.13 13.47 1.20
C LEU A 64 -1.93 13.91 2.64
N LYS A 65 -2.15 15.18 2.96
CA LYS A 65 -2.05 15.69 4.33
C LYS A 65 -3.01 14.98 5.30
N GLN A 66 -4.21 14.65 4.85
CA GLN A 66 -5.17 13.89 5.66
C GLN A 66 -4.69 12.46 5.94
N LEU A 67 -3.87 11.89 5.04
CA LEU A 67 -3.36 10.53 5.14
C LEU A 67 -2.06 10.43 5.95
N GLU A 68 -1.40 11.54 6.28
CA GLU A 68 -0.15 11.55 7.08
C GLU A 68 -0.30 10.90 8.46
N THR A 69 -1.52 10.85 9.00
CA THR A 69 -1.82 10.21 10.29
C THR A 69 -2.03 8.69 10.17
N SER A 70 -2.17 8.16 8.95
CA SER A 70 -2.41 6.73 8.70
C SER A 70 -1.13 5.90 8.85
N GLU A 71 -1.25 4.63 9.23
CA GLU A 71 -0.13 3.68 9.22
C GLU A 71 0.45 3.50 7.81
N ALA A 72 -0.45 3.37 6.83
CA ALA A 72 -0.09 3.27 5.42
C ALA A 72 -1.25 3.71 4.53
N ALA A 73 -0.97 4.36 3.41
CA ALA A 73 -1.97 4.74 2.42
C ALA A 73 -1.37 4.75 1.02
N VAL A 74 -2.24 4.48 0.04
CA VAL A 74 -1.92 4.53 -1.38
C VAL A 74 -2.96 5.39 -2.07
N LEU A 75 -2.49 6.32 -2.89
CA LEU A 75 -3.30 7.11 -3.80
C LEU A 75 -2.86 6.82 -5.24
N LEU A 76 -3.78 6.25 -6.01
CA LEU A 76 -3.61 5.95 -7.41
C LEU A 76 -3.99 7.18 -8.24
N PRO A 77 -3.22 7.52 -9.27
CA PRO A 77 -3.53 8.66 -10.12
C PRO A 77 -4.79 8.34 -10.94
N ALA A 78 -5.70 9.31 -11.06
CA ALA A 78 -7.00 9.09 -11.69
C ALA A 78 -6.91 8.55 -13.13
N ASN A 79 -5.88 8.97 -13.88
CA ASN A 79 -5.67 8.55 -15.25
C ASN A 79 -5.21 7.08 -15.42
N LEU A 80 -4.63 6.47 -14.38
CA LEU A 80 -4.32 5.04 -14.36
C LEU A 80 -5.60 4.21 -14.45
N LEU A 81 -6.63 4.67 -13.72
CA LEU A 81 -7.89 3.97 -13.60
C LEU A 81 -8.77 4.19 -14.84
N THR A 82 -8.71 5.39 -15.44
CA THR A 82 -9.42 5.66 -16.70
C THR A 82 -8.81 4.94 -17.90
N LYS A 83 -7.48 4.80 -17.95
CA LYS A 83 -6.80 4.09 -19.05
C LYS A 83 -7.02 2.58 -18.98
N ASN A 84 -6.96 2.02 -17.77
CA ASN A 84 -7.18 0.59 -17.54
C ASN A 84 -8.66 0.17 -17.62
N TRP A 85 -9.62 1.09 -17.71
CA TRP A 85 -11.02 0.76 -17.98
C TRP A 85 -11.28 0.24 -19.39
N ASN A 86 -10.40 0.56 -20.36
CA ASN A 86 -10.49 0.01 -21.71
C ASN A 86 -9.92 -1.40 -21.81
N ASP A 87 -9.05 -1.77 -20.87
CA ASP A 87 -8.53 -3.12 -20.71
C ASP A 87 -9.46 -3.90 -19.76
N ASN A 88 -9.55 -5.22 -19.89
CA ASN A 88 -10.53 -6.06 -19.16
C ASN A 88 -10.23 -6.21 -17.65
N VAL A 89 -9.61 -5.20 -17.02
CA VAL A 89 -9.16 -5.19 -15.63
C VAL A 89 -10.29 -4.77 -14.70
N THR A 90 -10.95 -5.76 -14.10
CA THR A 90 -12.14 -5.53 -13.27
C THR A 90 -11.85 -5.08 -11.85
N ASN A 91 -10.65 -5.33 -11.33
CA ASN A 91 -10.30 -5.06 -9.94
C ASN A 91 -8.90 -4.49 -9.79
N THR A 92 -8.73 -3.70 -8.73
CA THR A 92 -7.43 -3.27 -8.20
C THR A 92 -7.26 -3.86 -6.81
N ALA A 93 -6.13 -4.51 -6.54
CA ALA A 93 -5.81 -5.01 -5.20
C ALA A 93 -4.70 -4.17 -4.56
N ILE A 94 -4.85 -3.85 -3.28
CA ILE A 94 -3.82 -3.19 -2.47
C ILE A 94 -3.53 -4.10 -1.28
N ILE A 95 -2.26 -4.40 -1.08
CA ILE A 95 -1.77 -5.27 -0.02
C ILE A 95 -0.76 -4.47 0.79
N ILE A 96 -0.86 -4.51 2.11
CA ILE A 96 0.02 -3.81 3.03
C ILE A 96 0.52 -4.83 4.04
N HIS A 97 1.83 -5.02 4.09
CA HIS A 97 2.48 -5.93 5.03
C HIS A 97 3.26 -5.13 6.06
N ARG A 98 3.08 -5.50 7.33
CA ARG A 98 3.91 -5.03 8.44
C ARG A 98 5.21 -5.83 8.40
N ASP A 99 6.14 -5.46 7.52
CA ASP A 99 7.42 -6.17 7.42
C ASP A 99 8.49 -5.33 8.13
N TYR A 100 8.97 -5.84 9.25
CA TYR A 100 10.04 -5.21 10.05
C TYR A 100 11.39 -5.92 9.88
N TYR A 101 11.38 -7.16 9.39
CA TYR A 101 12.57 -7.99 9.27
C TYR A 101 12.36 -9.03 8.17
N ASN A 102 12.91 -8.76 7.00
CA ASN A 102 13.07 -9.81 6.00
C ASN A 102 14.39 -10.54 6.27
N SER A 103 14.36 -11.88 6.28
CA SER A 103 15.49 -12.79 6.57
C SER A 103 16.73 -12.65 5.66
N LYS A 104 16.74 -11.67 4.74
CA LYS A 104 17.80 -11.40 3.78
C LYS A 104 18.51 -10.08 4.09
N ARG A 105 19.38 -10.09 5.11
CA ARG A 105 20.52 -9.17 5.36
C ARG A 105 20.31 -7.65 5.34
N GLU A 106 19.13 -7.13 5.01
CA GLU A 106 18.79 -5.71 5.02
C GLU A 106 17.51 -5.50 5.84
N GLU A 107 17.60 -4.63 6.84
CA GLU A 107 16.50 -4.29 7.74
C GLU A 107 15.53 -3.37 7.00
N VAL A 108 14.31 -3.87 6.75
CA VAL A 108 13.22 -3.08 6.17
C VAL A 108 12.43 -2.48 7.33
N ILE A 109 12.59 -1.18 7.56
CA ILE A 109 11.94 -0.46 8.66
C ILE A 109 10.58 0.14 8.29
N SER A 110 10.07 -0.16 7.10
CA SER A 110 8.81 0.40 6.58
C SER A 110 7.83 -0.71 6.20
N PRO A 111 6.51 -0.48 6.28
CA PRO A 111 5.56 -1.42 5.71
C PRO A 111 5.81 -1.61 4.21
N VAL A 112 5.60 -2.84 3.74
CA VAL A 112 5.69 -3.18 2.32
C VAL A 112 4.31 -3.04 1.70
N ILE A 113 4.19 -2.18 0.69
CA ILE A 113 2.92 -1.88 0.02
C ILE A 113 2.96 -2.42 -1.41
N GLY A 114 2.07 -3.36 -1.71
CA GLY A 114 1.84 -3.90 -3.04
C GLY A 114 0.56 -3.35 -3.65
N VAL A 115 0.62 -2.96 -4.93
CA VAL A 115 -0.53 -2.53 -5.72
C VAL A 115 -0.57 -3.37 -6.98
N VAL A 116 -1.70 -4.04 -7.22
CA VAL A 116 -1.90 -4.92 -8.37
C VAL A 116 -3.06 -4.38 -9.21
N LEU A 117 -2.75 -4.00 -10.45
CA LEU A 117 -3.73 -3.68 -11.49
C LEU A 117 -3.55 -4.66 -12.65
N GLY A 118 -4.49 -5.58 -12.84
CA GLY A 118 -4.45 -6.53 -13.93
C GLY A 118 -3.30 -7.54 -13.82
N ASP A 119 -2.90 -8.07 -14.96
CA ASP A 119 -1.88 -9.11 -15.14
C ASP A 119 -0.57 -8.60 -15.75
N ALA A 120 -0.56 -7.36 -16.26
CA ALA A 120 0.60 -6.72 -16.88
C ALA A 120 1.11 -5.53 -16.03
N PRO A 121 2.44 -5.32 -15.96
CA PRO A 121 3.01 -4.17 -15.29
C PRO A 121 2.70 -2.87 -16.04
N VAL A 122 2.40 -1.81 -15.28
CA VAL A 122 2.16 -0.47 -15.84
C VAL A 122 3.38 0.41 -15.64
N TYR A 123 3.84 1.05 -16.71
CA TYR A 123 5.02 1.91 -16.72
C TYR A 123 4.67 3.35 -17.09
N LYS A 124 5.57 4.29 -16.75
CA LYS A 124 5.51 5.72 -17.12
C LYS A 124 4.20 6.39 -16.69
N LEU A 125 3.87 6.24 -15.40
CA LEU A 125 2.73 6.90 -14.79
C LEU A 125 3.02 8.37 -14.57
N ASP A 126 2.18 9.23 -15.13
CA ASP A 126 2.18 10.67 -14.92
C ASP A 126 0.74 11.15 -14.74
N PRO A 127 0.29 11.52 -13.53
CA PRO A 127 1.09 11.62 -12.30
C PRO A 127 1.47 10.26 -11.70
N PRO A 128 2.49 10.19 -10.81
CA PRO A 128 2.91 8.94 -10.18
C PRO A 128 1.90 8.46 -9.12
N VAL A 129 2.02 7.18 -8.75
CA VAL A 129 1.37 6.65 -7.53
C VAL A 129 1.98 7.33 -6.31
N LYS A 130 1.13 7.85 -5.43
CA LYS A 130 1.56 8.46 -4.16
C LYS A 130 1.33 7.45 -3.03
N MET A 131 2.32 7.30 -2.16
CA MET A 131 2.23 6.43 -0.99
C MET A 131 2.63 7.20 0.26
N VAL A 132 1.92 6.95 1.34
CA VAL A 132 2.20 7.48 2.68
C VAL A 132 2.33 6.31 3.61
N PHE A 133 3.32 6.31 4.49
CA PHE A 133 3.45 5.29 5.51
C PHE A 133 4.22 5.81 6.70
N LYS A 134 3.90 5.29 7.88
CA LYS A 134 4.68 5.55 9.08
C LYS A 134 5.92 4.68 9.09
N VAL A 135 7.06 5.33 9.30
CA VAL A 135 8.27 4.65 9.69
C VAL A 135 8.31 4.70 11.23
N PRO A 136 8.40 3.57 11.90
CA PRO A 136 8.54 3.53 13.33
C PRO A 136 9.88 4.12 13.75
N GLU A 137 9.88 4.83 14.88
CA GLU A 137 11.13 5.33 15.45
C GLU A 137 12.04 4.16 15.79
N VAL A 138 13.14 4.03 15.05
CA VAL A 138 14.21 3.10 15.38
C VAL A 138 15.03 3.76 16.49
N ASN A 139 15.10 3.14 17.67
CA ASN A 139 15.98 3.62 18.72
C ASN A 139 17.44 3.41 18.26
N PHE A 140 18.08 4.49 17.81
CA PHE A 140 19.45 4.46 17.29
C PHE A 140 20.46 3.87 18.29
N ASP A 141 20.21 3.98 19.60
CA ASP A 141 21.07 3.37 20.61
C ASP A 141 21.00 1.84 20.57
N SER A 142 19.81 1.27 20.34
CA SER A 142 19.63 -0.19 20.17
C SER A 142 20.28 -0.68 18.88
N PHE A 143 20.20 0.11 17.80
CA PHE A 143 20.82 -0.20 16.51
C PHE A 143 22.35 -0.17 16.62
N LEU A 144 22.92 0.87 17.24
CA LEU A 144 24.36 0.96 17.50
C LEU A 144 24.85 -0.15 18.44
N HIS A 145 24.07 -0.51 19.47
CA HIS A 145 24.43 -1.63 20.34
C HIS A 145 24.44 -2.97 19.58
N SER A 146 23.46 -3.21 18.70
CA SER A 146 23.41 -4.40 17.85
C SER A 146 24.61 -4.46 16.89
N VAL A 147 24.93 -3.34 16.22
CA VAL A 147 26.08 -3.25 15.31
C VAL A 147 27.41 -3.41 16.05
N LEU A 148 27.56 -2.80 17.23
CA LEU A 148 28.78 -2.92 18.06
C LEU A 148 28.92 -4.33 18.65
N SER A 149 27.82 -4.95 19.08
CA SER A 149 27.78 -6.36 19.51
C SER A 149 28.28 -7.27 18.40
N TRP A 150 27.79 -7.07 17.17
CA TRP A 150 28.24 -7.80 15.99
C TRP A 150 29.72 -7.57 15.67
N PHE A 151 30.19 -6.33 15.79
CA PHE A 151 31.58 -5.98 15.52
C PHE A 151 32.55 -6.60 16.55
N LEU A 152 32.11 -6.72 17.80
CA LEU A 152 32.88 -7.36 18.86
C LEU A 152 32.90 -8.90 18.73
N GLU A 153 31.78 -9.53 18.38
CA GLU A 153 31.74 -10.96 18.06
C GLU A 153 32.62 -11.33 16.84
N PHE A 154 32.77 -10.42 15.88
CA PHE A 154 33.64 -10.61 14.71
C PHE A 154 35.14 -10.45 15.05
N LEU A 155 35.48 -9.75 16.13
CA LEU A 155 36.86 -9.52 16.59
C LEU A 155 37.35 -10.59 17.59
N ASP A 156 36.44 -11.39 18.18
CA ASP A 156 36.75 -12.52 19.06
C ASP A 156 37.02 -13.85 18.28
N ILE A 157 37.44 -13.77 17.00
CA ILE A 157 37.96 -14.89 16.18
C ILE A 157 39.46 -14.74 15.95
#